data_AF-A0AAW2PMW1-F1
#
_entry.id   AF-A0AAW2PMW1-F1
#
_cell.length_a   1.000
_cell.length_b   1.000
_cell.length_c   1.000
_cell.angle_alpha   90.00
_cell.angle_beta   90.00
_cell.angle_gamma   90.00
#
_symmetry.space_group_name_H-M   'P 1'
#
loop_
_entity.id
_entity.type
_entity.pdbx_description
1 polymer ?
#
loop_
_entity_poly.entity_id
_entity_poly.type
_entity_poly.pdbx_seq_one_letter_code
_entity_poly.pdbx_strand_id
1 'polypeptide(L)'
;MRGYTLKIEALSEILVFLSRFPEAEDEAIELLLDELHHLSLKSSILDKEPVHKVVSLLLEAEAAVEESPTSSGCGSSASALRIIDAFDFPKFRYDPVKKLFHKYTGKLPIHGDASAKATLYRDRFLMLSQRLSRDPHFSKPVFDSDISDYGSCQISPIQSLVGQTGKRWVMGLISQLEDGHFYLEDLTAAVEVDLSNAISFTIQIKL
;
A
#
# COMPACT_ATOMS: atom_id res chain seq x y z
N MET A 1 11.27 46.10 20.51
CA MET A 1 12.18 45.04 20.04
C MET A 1 13.28 44.85 21.07
N ARG A 2 13.44 43.65 21.61
CA ARG A 2 14.58 43.30 22.49
C ARG A 2 15.75 42.94 21.57
N GLY A 3 16.88 43.63 21.70
CA GLY A 3 18.08 43.32 20.91
C GLY A 3 18.87 42.18 21.55
N TYR A 4 19.17 41.15 20.79
CA TYR A 4 20.06 40.06 21.23
C TYR A 4 21.47 40.25 20.71
N THR A 5 22.46 39.94 21.53
CA THR A 5 23.87 39.89 21.11
C THR A 5 24.24 38.42 20.89
N LEU A 6 24.52 38.05 19.65
CA LEU A 6 24.84 36.67 19.26
C LEU A 6 26.34 36.37 19.40
N LYS A 7 26.68 35.27 20.07
CA LYS A 7 28.02 34.67 19.95
C LYS A 7 28.14 33.87 18.65
N ILE A 8 29.37 33.71 18.18
CA ILE A 8 29.69 32.97 16.95
C ILE A 8 29.12 31.54 17.00
N GLU A 9 29.21 30.87 18.14
CA GLU A 9 28.72 29.50 18.33
C GLU A 9 27.18 29.41 18.22
N ALA A 10 26.47 30.42 18.69
CA ALA A 10 25.01 30.51 18.56
C ALA A 10 24.62 30.75 17.09
N LEU A 11 25.37 31.63 16.40
CA LEU A 11 25.16 31.91 14.98
C LEU A 11 25.38 30.67 14.12
N SER A 12 26.42 29.86 14.40
CA SER A 12 26.64 28.62 13.67
C SER A 12 25.48 27.63 13.80
N GLU A 13 24.87 27.55 14.98
CA GLU A 13 23.73 26.66 15.23
C GLU A 13 22.47 27.13 14.47
N ILE A 14 22.23 28.45 14.44
CA ILE A 14 21.12 29.05 13.69
C ILE A 14 21.28 28.79 12.20
N LEU A 15 22.48 28.97 11.63
CA LEU A 15 22.71 28.70 10.21
C LEU A 15 22.46 27.22 9.85
N VAL A 16 22.86 26.29 10.72
CA VAL A 16 22.58 24.86 10.53
C VAL A 16 21.08 24.59 10.55
N PHE A 17 20.33 25.24 11.46
CA PHE A 17 18.88 25.13 11.50
C PHE A 17 18.21 25.71 10.23
N LEU A 18 18.58 26.92 9.81
CA LEU A 18 17.99 27.58 8.64
C LEU A 18 18.27 26.84 7.34
N SER A 19 19.40 26.13 7.23
CA SER A 19 19.71 25.32 6.05
C SER A 19 18.69 24.21 5.77
N ARG A 20 17.82 23.87 6.73
CA ARG A 20 16.70 22.93 6.56
C ARG A 20 15.48 23.55 5.87
N PHE A 21 15.37 24.88 5.85
CA PHE A 21 14.23 25.64 5.33
C PHE A 21 14.68 26.66 4.27
N PRO A 22 15.29 26.23 3.14
CA PRO A 22 15.90 27.14 2.16
C PRO A 22 14.91 28.09 1.48
N GLU A 23 13.62 27.74 1.45
CA GLU A 23 12.56 28.55 0.83
C GLU A 23 11.76 29.38 1.85
N ALA A 24 12.07 29.27 3.15
CA ALA A 24 11.32 29.89 4.25
C ALA A 24 12.24 30.36 5.40
N GLU A 25 13.43 30.87 5.07
CA GLU A 25 14.43 31.27 6.08
C GLU A 25 13.90 32.39 7.00
N ASP A 26 13.22 33.40 6.46
CA ASP A 26 12.70 34.53 7.24
C ASP A 26 11.63 34.07 8.24
N GLU A 27 10.72 33.19 7.84
CA GLU A 27 9.67 32.63 8.71
C GLU A 27 10.27 31.75 9.83
N ALA A 28 11.30 30.95 9.49
CA ALA A 28 12.03 30.14 10.46
C ALA A 28 12.79 30.99 11.48
N ILE A 29 13.34 32.15 11.06
CA ILE A 29 13.97 33.12 11.95
C ILE A 29 12.94 33.74 12.91
N GLU A 30 11.79 34.18 12.40
CA GLU A 30 10.72 34.78 13.22
C GLU A 30 10.24 33.80 14.29
N LEU A 31 9.98 32.54 13.91
CA LEU A 31 9.56 31.49 14.85
C LEU A 31 10.62 31.21 15.93
N LEU A 32 11.89 31.14 15.54
CA LEU A 32 13.00 30.95 16.48
C LEU A 32 13.14 32.14 17.44
N LEU A 33 12.94 33.36 16.97
CA LEU A 33 12.97 34.57 17.80
C LEU A 33 11.82 34.62 18.80
N ASP A 34 10.61 34.21 18.39
CA ASP A 34 9.44 34.14 19.26
C ASP A 34 9.67 33.14 20.40
N GLU A 35 10.16 31.94 20.10
CA GLU A 35 10.49 30.93 21.12
C GLU A 35 11.62 31.38 22.05
N LEU A 36 12.65 32.04 21.52
CA LEU A 36 13.70 32.66 22.34
C LEU A 36 13.15 33.76 23.24
N HIS A 37 12.07 34.44 22.86
CA HIS A 37 11.42 35.46 23.67
C HIS A 37 10.65 34.85 24.85
N HIS A 38 10.07 33.66 24.66
CA HIS A 38 9.39 32.91 25.70
C HIS A 38 10.36 32.33 26.75
N LEU A 39 11.62 32.11 26.39
CA LEU A 39 12.64 31.74 27.36
C LEU A 39 12.96 32.91 28.31
N SER A 40 12.85 32.66 29.62
CA SER A 40 13.36 33.57 30.65
C SER A 40 14.89 33.56 30.65
N LEU A 41 15.49 34.31 29.72
CA LEU A 41 16.93 34.43 29.60
C LEU A 41 17.49 35.30 30.73
N LYS A 42 18.61 34.87 31.31
CA LYS A 42 19.33 35.61 32.37
C LYS A 42 20.05 36.85 31.84
N SER A 43 20.31 36.92 30.53
CA SER A 43 20.96 38.04 29.84
C SER A 43 20.49 38.12 28.38
N SER A 44 20.76 39.24 27.72
CA SER A 44 20.48 39.46 26.29
C SER A 44 21.55 38.87 25.37
N ILE A 45 22.51 38.12 25.91
CA ILE A 45 23.60 37.49 25.15
C ILE A 45 23.19 36.05 24.86
N LEU A 46 23.12 35.70 23.58
CA LEU A 46 22.78 34.36 23.12
C LEU A 46 24.04 33.54 22.88
N ASP A 47 24.22 32.54 23.73
CA ASP A 47 25.23 31.49 23.60
C ASP A 47 24.62 30.27 22.90
N LYS A 48 25.42 29.23 22.65
CA LYS A 48 24.96 28.01 21.97
C LYS A 48 23.80 27.30 22.70
N GLU A 49 23.85 27.25 24.03
CA GLU A 49 22.90 26.48 24.85
C GLU A 49 21.42 26.87 24.71
N PRO A 50 21.01 28.16 24.86
CA PRO A 50 19.61 28.54 24.70
C PRO A 50 19.10 28.33 23.27
N VAL A 51 19.95 28.61 22.27
CA VAL A 51 19.60 28.41 20.85
C VAL A 51 19.42 26.93 20.56
N HIS A 52 20.33 26.07 20.99
CA HIS A 52 20.21 24.62 20.80
C HIS A 52 18.93 24.08 21.44
N LYS A 53 18.53 24.56 22.62
CA LYS A 53 17.27 24.13 23.26
C LYS A 53 16.05 24.47 22.40
N VAL A 54 15.96 25.71 21.90
CA VAL A 54 14.86 26.13 21.02
C VAL A 54 14.88 25.34 19.71
N VAL A 55 16.05 25.21 19.08
CA VAL A 55 16.20 24.44 17.84
C VAL A 55 15.79 22.98 18.05
N SER A 56 16.18 22.33 19.15
CA SER A 56 15.72 20.97 19.46
C SER A 56 14.20 20.89 19.61
N LEU A 57 13.59 21.84 20.33
CA LEU A 57 12.13 21.88 20.50
C LEU A 57 11.38 22.10 19.17
N LEU A 58 11.88 23.00 18.32
CA LEU A 58 11.28 23.28 17.01
C LEU A 58 11.40 22.07 16.09
N LEU A 59 12.54 21.37 16.11
CA LEU A 59 12.74 20.15 15.33
C LEU A 59 11.89 18.97 15.84
N GLU A 60 11.69 18.87 17.16
CA GLU A 60 10.78 17.87 17.74
C GLU A 60 9.32 18.16 17.38
N ALA A 61 8.92 19.44 17.37
CA ALA A 61 7.59 19.86 16.93
C ALA A 61 7.38 19.63 15.43
N GLU A 62 8.36 19.94 14.58
CA GLU A 62 8.34 19.63 13.15
C GLU A 62 8.21 18.12 12.91
N ALA A 63 9.00 17.30 13.61
CA ALA A 63 8.91 15.85 13.51
C ALA A 63 7.53 15.31 13.93
N ALA A 64 6.84 15.99 14.86
CA ALA A 64 5.47 15.66 15.24
C ALA A 64 4.42 16.14 14.20
N VAL A 65 4.70 17.19 13.43
CA VAL A 65 3.81 17.72 12.37
C VAL A 65 3.97 16.95 11.05
N GLU A 66 5.16 16.45 10.73
CA GLU A 66 5.42 15.55 9.58
C GLU A 66 4.79 14.14 9.75
N GLU A 67 4.08 13.88 10.86
CA GLU A 67 3.12 12.77 10.96
C GLU A 67 1.82 13.02 10.15
N SER A 68 1.70 14.19 9.50
CA SER A 68 0.63 14.51 8.55
C SER A 68 1.04 14.21 7.08
N PRO A 69 0.15 13.66 6.24
CA PRO A 69 0.53 12.77 5.13
C PRO A 69 0.91 13.47 3.81
N THR A 70 1.49 14.67 3.84
CA THR A 70 1.72 15.46 2.61
C THR A 70 3.16 15.83 2.32
N SER A 71 4.12 14.93 2.53
CA SER A 71 5.46 15.11 1.96
C SER A 71 6.18 13.78 1.78
N SER A 72 6.46 13.46 0.53
CA SER A 72 7.42 12.43 0.14
C SER A 72 8.83 12.86 0.55
N GLY A 73 9.25 12.48 1.76
CA GLY A 73 10.60 12.68 2.26
C GLY A 73 11.07 11.44 3.02
N CYS A 74 11.97 10.66 2.42
CA CYS A 74 12.69 9.58 3.08
C CYS A 74 13.69 10.21 4.07
N GLY A 75 13.41 10.16 5.37
CA GLY A 75 14.33 10.69 6.37
C GLY A 75 13.94 10.44 7.83
N SER A 76 14.59 9.45 8.43
CA SER A 76 14.88 9.32 9.86
C SER A 76 13.82 8.74 10.81
N SER A 77 14.24 7.66 11.49
CA SER A 77 13.54 6.87 12.52
C SER A 77 12.16 6.34 12.17
N ALA A 78 12.14 5.21 11.46
CA ALA A 78 10.95 4.38 11.36
C ALA A 78 10.41 4.06 12.76
N SER A 79 9.26 4.65 13.10
CA SER A 79 8.43 4.22 14.21
C SER A 79 8.30 2.70 14.16
N ALA A 80 8.78 1.98 15.18
CA ALA A 80 8.77 0.51 15.20
C ALA A 80 7.36 -0.09 15.03
N LEU A 81 6.33 0.72 15.31
CA LEU A 81 4.93 0.41 15.09
C LEU A 81 4.27 1.58 14.37
N ARG A 82 3.51 1.29 13.31
CA ARG A 82 2.70 2.26 12.57
C ARG A 82 1.29 1.70 12.43
N ILE A 83 0.30 2.50 12.81
CA ILE A 83 -1.10 2.24 12.52
C ILE A 83 -1.40 2.95 11.19
N ILE A 84 -1.97 2.23 10.23
CA ILE A 84 -2.33 2.77 8.92
C ILE A 84 -3.86 2.75 8.84
N ASP A 85 -4.46 3.92 8.61
CA ASP A 85 -5.89 4.01 8.36
C ASP A 85 -6.26 3.24 7.08
N ALA A 86 -7.42 2.57 7.09
CA ALA A 86 -7.91 1.83 5.93
C ALA A 86 -8.16 2.73 4.70
N PHE A 87 -8.49 4.01 4.92
CA PHE A 87 -8.72 5.01 3.87
C PHE A 87 -7.42 5.66 3.37
N ASP A 88 -6.35 5.64 4.18
CA ASP A 88 -5.01 6.10 3.78
C ASP A 88 -4.23 5.02 3.04
N PHE A 89 -4.67 3.76 3.14
CA PHE A 89 -3.99 2.66 2.49
C PHE A 89 -4.01 2.82 0.95
N PRO A 90 -2.84 2.84 0.29
CA PRO A 90 -2.77 3.03 -1.14
C PRO A 90 -3.43 1.86 -1.89
N LYS A 91 -4.42 2.17 -2.73
CA LYS A 91 -5.01 1.16 -3.61
C LYS A 91 -4.06 0.83 -4.76
N PHE A 92 -3.81 -0.46 -4.96
CA PHE A 92 -3.10 -0.98 -6.12
C PHE A 92 -4.04 -1.76 -7.02
N ARG A 93 -3.77 -1.72 -8.33
CA ARG A 93 -4.43 -2.55 -9.34
C ARG A 93 -3.42 -3.43 -10.04
N TYR A 94 -3.82 -4.66 -10.30
CA TYR A 94 -3.00 -5.60 -11.06
C TYR A 94 -3.26 -5.43 -12.57
N ASP A 95 -2.18 -5.25 -13.34
CA ASP A 95 -2.24 -5.29 -14.80
C ASP A 95 -1.91 -6.72 -15.27
N PRO A 96 -2.87 -7.48 -15.84
CA PRO A 96 -2.64 -8.86 -16.28
C PRO A 96 -1.75 -8.97 -17.53
N VAL A 97 -1.63 -7.89 -18.32
CA VAL A 97 -0.77 -7.86 -19.51
C VAL A 97 0.67 -7.63 -19.09
N LYS A 98 0.91 -6.58 -18.30
CA LYS A 98 2.26 -6.24 -17.83
C LYS A 98 2.72 -7.10 -16.64
N LYS A 99 1.80 -7.84 -16.02
CA LYS A 99 1.99 -8.68 -14.82
C LYS A 99 2.56 -7.93 -13.62
N LEU A 100 2.14 -6.68 -13.42
CA LEU A 100 2.66 -5.79 -12.39
C LEU A 100 1.54 -4.98 -11.73
N PHE A 101 1.79 -4.60 -10.48
CA PHE A 101 0.89 -3.75 -9.71
C PHE A 101 1.23 -2.28 -9.97
N HIS A 102 0.21 -1.47 -10.21
CA HIS A 102 0.35 -0.02 -10.30
C HIS A 102 -0.54 0.65 -9.26
N LYS A 103 -0.06 1.75 -8.69
CA LYS A 103 -0.84 2.56 -7.75
C LYS A 103 -2.01 3.17 -8.51
N TYR A 104 -3.21 3.02 -7.97
CA TYR A 104 -4.39 3.69 -8.49
C TYR A 104 -4.36 5.16 -8.07
N THR A 105 -4.42 6.05 -9.06
CA THR A 105 -4.34 7.51 -8.87
C THR A 105 -5.70 8.22 -8.90
N GLY A 106 -6.79 7.48 -9.13
CA GLY A 106 -8.12 8.04 -9.14
C GLY A 106 -8.70 8.24 -7.73
N LYS A 107 -9.85 8.90 -7.66
CA LYS A 107 -10.60 9.06 -6.41
C LYS A 107 -11.14 7.71 -5.93
N LEU A 108 -11.14 7.52 -4.61
CA LEU A 108 -11.71 6.36 -3.91
C LEU A 108 -12.96 6.80 -3.14
N PRO A 109 -14.10 6.99 -3.81
CA PRO A 109 -15.32 7.36 -3.11
C PRO A 109 -15.78 6.22 -2.20
N ILE A 110 -16.30 6.57 -1.02
CA ILE A 110 -16.94 5.60 -0.11
C ILE A 110 -18.16 4.97 -0.79
N HIS A 111 -18.89 5.76 -1.58
CA HIS A 111 -20.02 5.31 -2.37
C HIS A 111 -19.57 5.02 -3.81
N GLY A 112 -19.34 3.75 -4.11
CA GLY A 112 -19.03 3.29 -5.47
C GLY A 112 -20.25 3.29 -6.38
N ASP A 113 -20.00 3.41 -7.68
CA ASP A 113 -21.00 3.20 -8.72
C ASP A 113 -21.16 1.69 -9.02
N ALA A 114 -22.07 1.34 -9.93
CA ALA A 114 -22.27 -0.05 -10.34
C ALA A 114 -20.97 -0.68 -10.92
N SER A 115 -20.16 0.12 -11.61
CA SER A 115 -18.90 -0.34 -12.20
C SER A 115 -17.85 -0.70 -11.14
N ALA A 116 -17.85 -0.01 -9.99
CA ALA A 116 -16.98 -0.34 -8.86
C ALA A 116 -17.24 -1.75 -8.31
N LYS A 117 -18.52 -2.18 -8.26
CA LYS A 117 -18.88 -3.55 -7.82
C LYS A 117 -18.33 -4.59 -8.79
N ALA A 118 -18.54 -4.42 -10.09
CA ALA A 118 -17.99 -5.34 -11.10
C ALA A 118 -16.46 -5.39 -11.06
N THR A 119 -15.82 -4.23 -10.92
CA THR A 119 -14.36 -4.11 -10.81
C THR A 119 -13.82 -4.85 -9.60
N LEU A 120 -14.51 -4.80 -8.45
CA LEU A 120 -14.10 -5.51 -7.24
C LEU A 120 -14.01 -7.03 -7.45
N TYR A 121 -15.02 -7.65 -8.09
CA TYR A 121 -14.99 -9.09 -8.37
C TYR A 121 -13.95 -9.45 -9.43
N ARG A 122 -13.78 -8.60 -10.46
CA ARG A 122 -12.74 -8.77 -11.48
C ARG A 122 -11.34 -8.70 -10.88
N ASP A 123 -11.06 -7.71 -10.04
CA ASP A 123 -9.75 -7.53 -9.39
C ASP A 123 -9.42 -8.72 -8.49
N ARG A 124 -10.41 -9.22 -7.71
CA ARG A 124 -10.26 -10.42 -6.89
C ARG A 124 -9.94 -11.65 -7.72
N PHE A 125 -10.68 -11.88 -8.81
CA PHE A 125 -10.42 -12.99 -9.72
C PHE A 125 -9.02 -12.92 -10.30
N LEU A 126 -8.61 -11.75 -10.82
CA LEU A 126 -7.29 -11.57 -11.43
C LEU A 126 -6.15 -11.77 -10.42
N MET A 127 -6.30 -11.32 -9.17
CA MET A 127 -5.32 -11.57 -8.11
C MET A 127 -5.15 -13.07 -7.82
N LEU A 128 -6.25 -13.80 -7.70
CA LEU A 128 -6.20 -15.24 -7.45
C LEU A 128 -5.65 -16.00 -8.67
N SER A 129 -6.02 -15.58 -9.88
CA SER A 129 -5.53 -16.16 -11.14
C SER A 129 -4.02 -15.96 -11.28
N GLN A 130 -3.52 -14.76 -10.97
CA GLN A 130 -2.10 -14.48 -10.94
C GLN A 130 -1.35 -15.39 -9.96
N ARG A 131 -1.90 -15.62 -8.75
CA ARG A 131 -1.28 -16.50 -7.75
C ARG A 131 -1.26 -17.96 -8.20
N LEU A 132 -2.41 -18.47 -8.65
CA LEU A 132 -2.53 -19.85 -9.12
C LEU A 132 -1.63 -20.12 -10.33
N SER A 133 -1.48 -19.17 -11.25
CA SER A 133 -0.59 -19.31 -12.42
C SER A 133 0.90 -19.46 -12.07
N ARG A 134 1.30 -19.02 -10.86
CA ARG A 134 2.68 -19.10 -10.35
C ARG A 134 2.91 -20.35 -9.52
N ASP A 135 1.85 -21.04 -9.12
CA ASP A 135 1.96 -22.27 -8.36
C ASP A 135 2.34 -23.42 -9.31
N PRO A 136 3.42 -24.17 -9.02
CA PRO A 136 3.88 -25.25 -9.88
C PRO A 136 2.82 -26.32 -10.16
N HIS A 137 1.91 -26.59 -9.22
CA HIS A 137 0.88 -27.63 -9.39
C HIS A 137 -0.10 -27.29 -10.52
N PHE A 138 -0.35 -26.00 -10.77
CA PHE A 138 -1.26 -25.53 -11.82
C PHE A 138 -0.54 -25.05 -13.08
N SER A 139 0.79 -25.11 -13.09
CA SER A 139 1.62 -24.73 -14.22
C SER A 139 1.66 -25.82 -15.29
N LYS A 140 1.89 -25.43 -16.55
CA LYS A 140 2.14 -26.42 -17.63
C LYS A 140 3.46 -27.13 -17.33
N PRO A 141 3.50 -28.47 -17.27
CA PRO A 141 4.75 -29.19 -17.14
C PRO A 141 5.66 -28.86 -18.34
N VAL A 142 6.91 -28.49 -18.04
CA VAL A 142 7.90 -28.05 -19.06
C VAL A 142 8.51 -29.26 -19.80
N PHE A 143 8.41 -30.45 -19.21
CA PHE A 143 8.88 -31.72 -19.78
C PHE A 143 7.86 -32.83 -19.54
N ASP A 144 7.83 -33.80 -20.45
CA ASP A 144 6.94 -34.98 -20.47
C ASP A 144 7.35 -36.05 -19.43
N SER A 145 7.77 -35.61 -18.25
CA SER A 145 8.26 -36.49 -17.18
C SER A 145 7.24 -36.56 -16.04
N ASP A 146 6.76 -37.77 -15.82
CA ASP A 146 5.98 -38.26 -14.68
C ASP A 146 4.64 -37.55 -14.47
N ILE A 147 3.71 -37.91 -15.35
CA ILE A 147 2.27 -37.70 -15.17
C ILE A 147 1.87 -38.33 -13.84
N SER A 148 1.68 -37.50 -12.80
CA SER A 148 0.93 -37.92 -11.61
C SER A 148 -0.44 -38.47 -12.03
N ASP A 149 -1.07 -39.32 -11.22
CA ASP A 149 -2.42 -39.87 -11.48
C ASP A 149 -3.49 -38.79 -11.81
N TYR A 150 -3.20 -37.51 -11.53
CA TYR A 150 -4.07 -36.36 -11.75
C TYR A 150 -3.80 -35.55 -13.05
N GLY A 151 -2.75 -35.86 -13.82
CA GLY A 151 -2.37 -35.11 -15.02
C GLY A 151 -1.80 -33.71 -14.75
N SER A 152 -1.56 -32.91 -15.79
CA SER A 152 -1.26 -31.49 -15.63
C SER A 152 -2.50 -30.75 -15.13
N CYS A 153 -2.46 -30.14 -13.94
CA CYS A 153 -3.59 -29.38 -13.39
C CYS A 153 -3.76 -28.00 -14.06
N GLN A 154 -3.59 -27.95 -15.38
CA GLN A 154 -3.63 -26.72 -16.15
C GLN A 154 -5.04 -26.13 -16.13
N ILE A 155 -5.14 -24.93 -15.55
CA ILE A 155 -6.39 -24.18 -15.48
C ILE A 155 -6.81 -23.74 -16.89
N SER A 156 -8.06 -24.03 -17.25
CA SER A 156 -8.67 -23.68 -18.53
C SER A 156 -9.83 -22.70 -18.33
N PRO A 157 -10.00 -21.69 -19.22
CA PRO A 157 -11.18 -20.82 -19.20
C PRO A 157 -12.46 -21.61 -19.46
N ILE A 158 -13.57 -21.25 -18.83
CA ILE A 158 -14.85 -21.95 -18.96
C ILE A 158 -15.33 -21.96 -20.42
N GLN A 159 -15.19 -20.84 -21.12
CA GLN A 159 -15.57 -20.76 -22.53
C GLN A 159 -14.81 -21.75 -23.43
N SER A 160 -13.60 -22.18 -23.05
CA SER A 160 -12.82 -23.14 -23.84
C SER A 160 -13.32 -24.59 -23.71
N LEU A 161 -14.23 -24.85 -22.76
CA LEU A 161 -14.75 -26.18 -22.46
C LEU A 161 -15.90 -26.59 -23.38
N VAL A 162 -16.47 -25.64 -24.12
CA VAL A 162 -17.61 -25.90 -25.02
C VAL A 162 -17.21 -26.97 -26.04
N GLY A 163 -17.96 -28.07 -26.05
CA GLY A 163 -17.71 -29.21 -26.95
C GLY A 163 -16.54 -30.11 -26.55
N GLN A 164 -15.89 -29.86 -25.41
CA GLN A 164 -14.85 -30.75 -24.88
C GLN A 164 -15.45 -31.77 -23.91
N THR A 165 -14.83 -32.95 -23.84
CA THR A 165 -15.17 -34.00 -22.86
C THR A 165 -13.95 -34.39 -22.03
N GLY A 166 -14.21 -34.96 -20.86
CA GLY A 166 -13.20 -35.43 -19.91
C GLY A 166 -12.92 -34.47 -18.76
N LYS A 167 -11.93 -34.82 -17.93
CA LYS A 167 -11.56 -34.04 -16.75
C LYS A 167 -10.83 -32.75 -17.16
N ARG A 168 -11.21 -31.64 -16.53
CA ARG A 168 -10.62 -30.30 -16.74
C ARG A 168 -10.47 -29.59 -15.40
N TRP A 169 -9.48 -28.71 -15.33
CA TRP A 169 -9.23 -27.87 -14.16
C TRP A 169 -9.69 -26.46 -14.49
N VAL A 170 -10.53 -25.90 -13.63
CA VAL A 170 -11.18 -24.61 -13.85
C VAL A 170 -11.03 -23.78 -12.59
N MET A 171 -10.80 -22.50 -12.77
CA MET A 171 -10.81 -21.51 -11.71
C MET A 171 -12.01 -20.59 -11.93
N GLY A 172 -12.84 -20.44 -10.91
CA GLY A 172 -14.03 -19.59 -10.99
C GLY A 172 -14.53 -19.16 -9.61
N LEU A 173 -15.53 -18.29 -9.62
CA LEU A 173 -16.35 -17.96 -8.47
C LEU A 173 -17.56 -18.90 -8.46
N ILE A 174 -17.85 -19.47 -7.29
CA ILE A 174 -19.09 -20.22 -7.10
C ILE A 174 -20.18 -19.21 -6.73
N SER A 175 -21.28 -19.22 -7.48
CA SER A 175 -22.47 -18.43 -7.22
C SER A 175 -23.69 -19.34 -7.12
N GLN A 176 -24.71 -18.88 -6.40
CA GLN A 176 -26.00 -19.53 -6.32
C GLN A 176 -27.04 -18.50 -6.74
N LEU A 177 -27.57 -18.65 -7.95
CA LEU A 177 -28.57 -17.73 -8.49
C LEU A 177 -29.99 -18.15 -8.09
N GLU A 178 -30.24 -19.46 -8.05
CA GLU A 178 -31.50 -20.09 -7.64
C GLU A 178 -31.23 -21.16 -6.57
N ASP A 179 -32.24 -21.45 -5.75
CA ASP A 179 -32.10 -22.47 -4.70
C ASP A 179 -31.80 -23.84 -5.30
N GLY A 180 -30.71 -24.48 -4.84
CA GLY A 180 -30.27 -25.79 -5.34
C GLY A 180 -29.44 -25.75 -6.64
N HIS A 181 -29.32 -24.61 -7.31
CA HIS A 181 -28.54 -24.48 -8.55
C HIS A 181 -27.27 -23.66 -8.33
N PHE A 182 -26.13 -24.33 -8.37
CA PHE A 182 -24.81 -23.70 -8.27
C PHE A 182 -24.22 -23.45 -9.65
N TYR A 183 -23.55 -22.32 -9.78
CA TYR A 183 -22.85 -21.94 -10.99
C TYR A 183 -21.39 -21.66 -10.66
N LEU A 184 -20.51 -22.02 -11.58
CA LEU A 184 -19.11 -21.64 -11.59
C LEU A 184 -18.90 -20.58 -12.68
N GLU A 185 -18.39 -19.42 -12.29
CA GLU A 185 -18.22 -18.26 -13.17
C GLU A 185 -16.75 -17.84 -13.28
N ASP A 186 -16.29 -17.52 -14.49
CA ASP A 186 -15.00 -16.87 -14.72
C ASP A 186 -15.19 -15.57 -15.53
N LEU A 187 -14.09 -14.98 -16.01
CA LEU A 187 -14.17 -13.75 -16.83
C LEU A 187 -14.74 -13.97 -18.25
N THR A 188 -15.00 -15.22 -18.64
CA THR A 188 -15.39 -15.63 -19.99
C THR A 188 -16.82 -16.17 -20.06
N ALA A 189 -17.23 -16.98 -19.08
CA ALA A 189 -18.52 -17.66 -19.09
C ALA A 189 -18.94 -18.13 -17.68
N ALA A 190 -20.18 -18.57 -17.59
CA ALA A 190 -20.76 -19.25 -16.44
C ALA A 190 -21.20 -20.67 -16.85
N VAL A 191 -21.04 -21.63 -15.95
CA VAL A 191 -21.52 -23.01 -16.16
C VAL A 191 -22.16 -23.53 -14.88
N GLU A 192 -23.31 -24.18 -15.01
CA GLU A 192 -23.95 -24.86 -13.88
C GLU A 192 -23.11 -26.05 -13.40
N VAL A 193 -22.98 -26.23 -12.08
CA VAL A 193 -22.16 -27.27 -11.47
C VAL A 193 -22.95 -28.05 -10.43
N ASP A 194 -22.85 -29.38 -10.48
CA ASP A 194 -23.33 -30.26 -9.42
C ASP A 194 -22.20 -30.50 -8.40
N LEU A 195 -22.43 -30.04 -7.17
CA LEU A 195 -21.49 -30.16 -6.05
C LEU A 195 -21.83 -31.31 -5.09
N SER A 196 -22.82 -32.15 -5.41
CA SER A 196 -23.32 -33.21 -4.51
C SER A 196 -22.25 -34.23 -4.10
N ASN A 197 -21.26 -34.48 -4.97
CA ASN A 197 -20.13 -35.37 -4.72
C ASN A 197 -18.80 -34.62 -4.51
N ALA A 198 -18.85 -33.30 -4.27
CA ALA A 198 -17.65 -32.50 -4.11
C ALA A 198 -16.93 -32.84 -2.79
N ILE A 199 -15.60 -32.97 -2.88
CA ILE A 199 -14.72 -33.15 -1.71
C ILE A 199 -13.88 -31.88 -1.58
N SER A 200 -13.86 -31.29 -0.40
CA SER A 200 -13.04 -30.11 -0.11
C SER A 200 -11.60 -30.53 0.21
N PHE A 201 -10.64 -30.00 -0.54
CA PHE A 201 -9.22 -30.14 -0.26
C PHE A 201 -8.62 -28.76 0.03
N THR A 202 -7.95 -28.62 1.18
CA THR A 202 -7.25 -27.39 1.53
C THR A 202 -5.82 -27.46 1.02
N ILE A 203 -5.53 -26.80 -0.09
CA ILE A 203 -4.16 -26.57 -0.54
C ILE A 203 -3.65 -25.32 0.18
N GLN A 204 -2.59 -25.45 0.97
CA GLN A 204 -1.91 -24.32 1.60
C GLN A 204 -1.18 -23.52 0.50
N ILE A 205 -1.86 -22.56 -0.11
CA ILE A 205 -1.22 -21.58 -1.00
C ILE A 205 -0.46 -20.63 -0.09
N LYS A 206 0.87 -20.71 -0.08
CA LYS A 206 1.74 -19.81 0.68
C LYS A 206 1.54 -18.39 0.14
N LEU A 207 0.99 -17.51 0.99
CA LEU A 207 0.74 -16.09 0.69
C LEU A 207 2.04 -15.27 0.76
#